data_AF-A0A2M8D7Y1-F1
#
_entry.id   AF-A0A2M8D7Y1-F1
#
_cell.length_a   1.000
_cell.length_b   1.000
_cell.length_c   1.000
_cell.angle_alpha   90.00
_cell.angle_beta   90.00
_cell.angle_gamma   90.00
#
_symmetry.space_group_name_H-M   'P 1'
#
loop_
_entity.id
_entity.type
_entity.pdbx_description
1 polymer ?
#
loop_
_entity_poly.entity_id
_entity_poly.type
_entity_poly.pdbx_seq_one_letter_code
_entity_poly.pdbx_strand_id
1 'polypeptide(L)'
;MSLPICKTGLKKHVIKKDVFEREIKICQEYYKKKEGCGWGKCSECGVPFLLYKLYKGKLIEDKNSIRKFRVEVFKSKKMPK
;
A
#
# COMPACT_ATOMS: atom_id res chain seq x y z
N MET A 1 18.62 -22.23 1.72
CA MET A 1 17.55 -21.93 0.73
C MET A 1 17.49 -20.42 0.58
N SER A 2 17.97 -19.90 -0.56
CA SER A 2 17.96 -18.47 -0.85
C SER A 2 16.52 -18.07 -1.18
N LEU A 3 15.90 -17.25 -0.34
CA LEU A 3 14.63 -16.60 -0.70
C LEU A 3 14.84 -15.89 -2.04
N PRO A 4 13.90 -15.98 -3.01
CA PRO A 4 14.00 -15.21 -4.22
C PRO A 4 13.95 -13.75 -3.82
N ILE A 5 15.13 -13.11 -3.81
CA ILE A 5 15.25 -11.68 -3.64
C ILE A 5 14.50 -11.13 -4.84
N CYS A 6 13.31 -10.58 -4.62
CA CYS A 6 12.51 -9.93 -5.65
C CYS A 6 13.23 -8.65 -6.09
N LYS A 7 14.42 -8.77 -6.70
CA LYS A 7 15.15 -7.72 -7.41
C LYS A 7 14.43 -7.45 -8.74
N THR A 8 13.13 -7.19 -8.70
CA THR A 8 12.43 -6.77 -9.91
C THR A 8 12.65 -5.29 -10.05
N GLY A 9 13.44 -4.91 -11.05
CA GLY A 9 13.43 -3.56 -11.62
C GLY A 9 12.02 -3.29 -12.11
N LEU A 10 11.16 -2.79 -11.23
CA LEU A 10 9.75 -2.59 -11.50
C LEU A 10 9.59 -1.33 -12.34
N LYS A 11 8.97 -1.50 -13.51
CA LYS A 11 8.62 -0.40 -14.40
C LYS A 11 7.80 0.63 -13.60
N LYS A 12 8.23 1.88 -13.61
CA LYS A 12 7.47 2.97 -13.00
C LYS A 12 6.23 3.27 -13.85
N HIS A 13 5.17 3.76 -13.22
CA HIS A 13 3.95 4.19 -13.90
C HIS A 13 3.25 3.08 -14.72
N VAL A 14 3.22 1.84 -14.20
CA VAL A 14 2.38 0.77 -14.77
C VAL A 14 0.91 1.19 -14.75
N ILE A 15 0.51 1.85 -13.67
CA ILE A 15 -0.77 2.54 -13.56
C ILE A 15 -0.56 4.04 -13.66
N LYS A 16 -1.55 4.74 -14.22
CA LYS A 16 -1.56 6.21 -14.28
C LYS A 16 -1.72 6.80 -12.87
N LYS A 17 -1.25 8.04 -12.71
CA LYS A 17 -1.31 8.77 -11.42
C LYS A 17 -2.74 8.92 -10.90
N ASP A 18 -3.68 9.24 -11.79
CA ASP A 18 -5.10 9.41 -11.47
C ASP A 18 -5.72 8.12 -10.92
N VAL A 19 -5.39 6.97 -11.52
CA VAL A 19 -5.82 5.65 -11.02
C VAL A 19 -5.23 5.41 -9.64
N PHE A 20 -3.92 5.63 -9.46
CA PHE A 20 -3.27 5.47 -8.16
C PHE A 20 -3.94 6.32 -7.06
N GLU A 21 -4.15 7.60 -7.32
CA GLU A 21 -4.75 8.52 -6.35
C GLU A 21 -6.21 8.18 -6.03
N ARG A 22 -6.99 7.79 -7.05
CA ARG A 22 -8.38 7.37 -6.87
C ARG A 22 -8.48 6.12 -6.00
N GLU A 23 -7.71 5.07 -6.30
CA GLU A 23 -7.76 3.82 -5.53
C GLU A 23 -7.24 4.00 -4.09
N ILE A 24 -6.21 4.85 -3.88
CA ILE A 24 -5.75 5.21 -2.53
C ILE A 24 -6.83 5.95 -1.76
N LYS A 25 -7.56 6.88 -2.40
CA LYS A 25 -8.67 7.61 -1.77
C LYS A 25 -9.78 6.66 -1.33
N ILE A 26 -10.12 5.67 -2.15
CA ILE A 26 -11.08 4.62 -1.80
C ILE A 26 -10.61 3.88 -0.54
N CYS A 27 -9.34 3.45 -0.47
CA CYS A 27 -8.80 2.79 0.71
C CYS A 27 -8.90 3.67 1.97
N GLN A 28 -8.61 4.96 1.85
CA GLN A 28 -8.71 5.93 2.94
C GLN A 28 -10.16 6.09 3.44
N GLU A 29 -11.13 6.13 2.54
CA GLU A 29 -12.55 6.28 2.88
C GLU A 29 -13.06 5.05 3.64
N TYR A 30 -12.80 3.84 3.15
CA TYR A 30 -13.18 2.61 3.86
C TYR A 30 -12.48 2.48 5.21
N TYR A 31 -11.19 2.86 5.30
CA TYR A 31 -10.48 2.87 6.58
C TYR A 31 -11.13 3.82 7.59
N LYS A 32 -11.54 5.03 7.17
CA LYS A 32 -12.25 5.99 8.05
C LYS A 32 -13.60 5.46 8.53
N LYS A 33 -14.34 4.78 7.64
CA LYS A 33 -15.61 4.12 7.99
C LYS A 33 -15.43 2.89 8.88
N LYS A 34 -14.18 2.44 9.11
CA LYS A 34 -13.83 1.18 9.79
C LYS A 34 -14.47 -0.04 9.10
N GLU A 35 -14.72 0.07 7.81
CA GLU A 35 -15.30 -0.99 6.98
C GLU A 35 -14.20 -1.75 6.24
N GLY A 36 -14.50 -3.01 5.92
CA GLY A 36 -13.73 -3.75 4.94
C GLY A 36 -13.93 -3.18 3.54
N CYS A 37 -12.93 -3.35 2.69
CA CYS A 37 -13.08 -3.19 1.24
C CYS A 37 -13.19 -4.57 0.59
N GLY A 38 -13.36 -4.63 -0.74
CA GLY A 38 -13.39 -5.89 -1.49
C GLY A 38 -12.13 -6.77 -1.35
N TRP A 39 -11.06 -6.25 -0.74
CA TRP A 39 -9.80 -6.94 -0.47
C TRP A 39 -9.60 -7.30 1.01
N GLY A 40 -10.59 -7.04 1.87
CA GLY A 40 -10.53 -7.30 3.31
C GLY A 40 -10.38 -6.02 4.15
N LYS A 41 -9.87 -6.17 5.38
CA LYS A 41 -9.72 -5.07 6.35
C LYS A 41 -8.64 -4.10 5.90
N CYS A 42 -8.99 -2.82 5.71
CA CYS A 42 -8.03 -1.80 5.25
C CYS A 42 -6.80 -1.65 6.16
N SER A 43 -6.94 -1.92 7.46
CA SER A 43 -5.83 -1.91 8.44
C SER A 43 -4.77 -2.98 8.18
N GLU A 44 -5.12 -4.06 7.49
CA GLU A 44 -4.27 -5.23 7.24
C GLU A 44 -4.04 -5.47 5.74
N CYS A 45 -4.70 -4.67 4.88
CA CYS A 45 -4.71 -4.85 3.44
C CYS A 45 -3.37 -4.56 2.77
N GLY A 46 -2.99 -5.41 1.81
CA GLY A 46 -1.81 -5.28 0.96
C GLY A 46 -1.99 -4.35 -0.25
N VAL A 47 -3.23 -3.96 -0.58
CA VAL A 47 -3.55 -3.20 -1.79
C VAL A 47 -2.82 -1.86 -1.88
N PRO A 48 -2.75 -1.02 -0.82
CA PRO A 48 -2.00 0.23 -0.91
C PRO A 48 -0.53 0.01 -1.31
N PHE A 49 0.09 -1.08 -0.84
CA PHE A 49 1.47 -1.43 -1.17
C PHE A 49 1.61 -1.88 -2.62
N LEU A 50 0.65 -2.66 -3.12
CA LEU A 50 0.59 -3.07 -4.51
C LEU A 50 0.44 -1.85 -5.43
N LEU A 51 -0.48 -0.93 -5.10
CA LEU A 51 -0.70 0.31 -5.85
C LEU A 51 0.58 1.17 -5.86
N TYR A 52 1.24 1.31 -4.72
CA TYR A 52 2.52 2.02 -4.63
C TYR A 52 3.58 1.37 -5.51
N LYS A 53 3.67 0.04 -5.48
CA LYS A 53 4.58 -0.74 -6.33
C LYS A 53 4.33 -0.47 -7.81
N LEU A 54 3.08 -0.53 -8.26
CA LEU A 54 2.71 -0.34 -9.66
C LEU A 54 2.92 1.10 -10.15
N TYR A 55 2.72 2.08 -9.28
CA TYR A 55 2.91 3.49 -9.65
C TYR A 55 4.37 3.94 -9.54
N LYS A 56 5.02 3.69 -8.40
CA LYS A 56 6.37 4.17 -8.09
C LYS A 56 7.48 3.21 -8.53
N GLY A 57 7.15 1.99 -8.95
CA GLY A 57 8.14 0.97 -9.32
C GLY A 57 9.00 0.53 -8.13
N LYS A 58 8.47 0.61 -6.91
CA LYS A 58 9.21 0.35 -5.67
C LYS A 58 8.47 -0.62 -4.79
N LEU A 59 9.15 -1.68 -4.36
CA LEU A 59 8.63 -2.62 -3.39
C LEU A 59 8.98 -2.12 -1.96
N ILE A 60 8.00 -2.18 -1.06
CA ILE A 60 8.16 -1.82 0.35
C ILE A 60 8.09 -3.13 1.15
N GLU A 61 9.22 -3.59 1.68
CA GLU A 61 9.33 -4.90 2.36
C GLU A 61 9.71 -4.78 3.83
N ASP A 62 10.49 -3.77 4.20
CA ASP A 62 10.96 -3.63 5.58
C ASP A 62 9.85 -3.11 6.51
N LYS A 63 9.83 -3.63 7.73
CA LYS A 63 8.79 -3.33 8.74
C LYS A 63 8.65 -1.83 9.03
N ASN A 64 9.75 -1.08 8.96
CA ASN A 64 9.76 0.36 9.22
C ASN A 64 9.14 1.16 8.07
N SER A 65 9.47 0.84 6.82
CA SER A 65 8.88 1.47 5.64
C SER A 65 7.42 1.07 5.47
N ILE A 66 7.05 -0.16 5.82
CA ILE A 66 5.66 -0.60 5.88
C ILE A 66 4.87 0.29 6.85
N ARG A 67 5.42 0.53 8.04
CA ARG A 67 4.83 1.40 9.05
C ARG A 67 4.70 2.83 8.57
N LYS A 68 5.77 3.41 8.02
CA LYS A 68 5.77 4.78 7.48
C LYS A 68 4.72 4.95 6.38
N PHE A 69 4.67 4.01 5.44
CA PHE A 69 3.72 4.07 4.34
C PHE A 69 2.28 3.96 4.81
N ARG A 70 1.97 3.09 5.78
CA ARG A 70 0.62 3.02 6.37
C ARG A 70 0.23 4.33 7.07
N VAL A 71 1.15 4.95 7.79
CA VAL A 71 0.91 6.26 8.42
C VAL A 71 0.66 7.33 7.36
N GLU A 72 1.42 7.34 6.27
CA GLU A 72 1.25 8.27 5.15
C GLU A 72 -0.12 8.10 4.47
N VAL A 73 -0.47 6.86 4.13
CA VAL A 73 -1.73 6.54 3.43
C VAL A 73 -2.93 6.80 4.33
N PHE A 74 -2.93 6.30 5.57
CA PHE A 74 -4.13 6.32 6.42
C PHE A 74 -4.14 7.45 7.45
N LYS A 75 -3.10 8.30 7.50
CA LYS A 75 -2.94 9.40 8.48
C LYS A 75 -3.16 8.95 9.93
N SER A 76 -2.90 7.68 10.24
CA SER A 76 -3.22 7.08 11.53
C SER A 76 -1.99 7.13 12.47
N LYS A 77 -2.14 7.73 13.66
CA LYS A 77 -1.07 7.83 14.68
C LYS A 77 -0.80 6.52 15.44
N LYS A 78 -1.68 5.52 15.33
CA LYS A 78 -1.55 4.23 16.01
C LYS A 78 -1.57 3.10 14.99
N MET A 79 -0.46 2.37 14.92
CA MET A 79 -0.45 1.04 14.29
C MET A 79 -0.57 0.01 15.42
N PRO A 80 -1.40 -1.04 15.28
CA PRO A 80 -1.40 -2.14 16.23
C PRO A 80 0.01 -2.74 16.32
N LYS A 81 0.40 -3.07 17.56
CA LYS A 81 1.71 -3.63 17.92
C LYS A 81 1.91 -4.99 17.29
#